data_AF-F6HIZ6-F1
#
_entry.id   AF-F6HIZ6-F1
#
_cell.length_a   1.000
_cell.length_b   1.000
_cell.length_c   1.000
_cell.angle_alpha   90.00
_cell.angle_beta   90.00
_cell.angle_gamma   90.00
#
_symmetry.space_group_name_H-M   'P 1'
#
loop_
_entity.id
_entity.type
_entity.pdbx_description
1 polymer ?
#
loop_
_entity_poly.entity_id
_entity_poly.type
_entity_poly.pdbx_seq_one_letter_code
_entity_poly.pdbx_strand_id
1 'polypeptide(L)'
;MAILCINDICSSARASWSLLSIAVAHRLGPVPVGETSVFIAISSVHRADALDACKFVIDEIKAPVPIWEKEVYANGEVWKENSEFLERGSKLGSAGLQ
;
A
#
# COMPACT_ATOMS: atom_id res chain seq x y z
N MET A 1 0.51 -14.68 3.97
CA MET A 1 0.50 -14.04 2.63
C MET A 1 0.66 -12.53 2.72
N ALA A 2 -0.26 -11.76 3.31
CA ALA A 2 -0.16 -10.28 3.36
C ALA A 2 1.18 -9.74 3.90
N ILE A 3 1.69 -10.29 5.00
CA ILE A 3 2.98 -9.91 5.58
C ILE A 3 4.14 -10.11 4.58
N LEU A 4 4.12 -11.20 3.80
CA LEU A 4 5.17 -11.46 2.81
C LEU A 4 5.13 -10.43 1.69
N CYS A 5 3.94 -10.13 1.15
CA CYS A 5 3.78 -9.09 0.14
C CYS A 5 4.26 -7.72 0.64
N ILE A 6 3.91 -7.34 1.88
CA ILE A 6 4.38 -6.09 2.50
C ILE A 6 5.91 -6.08 2.63
N ASN A 7 6.53 -7.20 3.01
CA ASN A 7 7.98 -7.30 3.09
C ASN A 7 8.66 -7.17 1.72
N ASP A 8 8.07 -7.74 0.67
CA ASP A 8 8.58 -7.63 -0.70
C ASP A 8 8.49 -6.19 -1.22
N ILE A 9 7.39 -5.49 -0.90
CA ILE A 9 7.22 -4.05 -1.19
C ILE A 9 8.27 -3.23 -0.45
N CYS A 10 8.48 -3.50 0.85
CA CYS A 10 9.53 -2.83 1.63
C CYS A 10 10.92 -3.06 1.04
N SER A 11 11.20 -4.28 0.58
CA SER A 11 12.46 -4.62 -0.08
C SER A 11 12.64 -3.87 -1.40
N SER A 12 11.56 -3.76 -2.19
CA SER A 12 11.56 -3.02 -3.47
C SER A 12 11.77 -1.52 -3.26
N ALA A 13 11.17 -0.94 -2.21
CA ALA A 13 11.38 0.45 -1.83
C ALA A 13 12.85 0.70 -1.43
N ARG A 14 13.45 -0.20 -0.63
CA ARG A 14 14.87 -0.11 -0.25
C ARG A 14 15.83 -0.25 -1.42
N ALA A 15 15.43 -0.96 -2.48
CA ALA A 15 16.24 -1.07 -3.70
C ALA A 15 16.14 0.18 -4.59
N SER A 16 15.06 0.95 -4.46
CA SER A 16 14.76 2.10 -5.33
C SER A 16 15.19 3.45 -4.74
N TRP A 17 15.24 3.58 -3.41
CA TRP A 17 15.57 4.82 -2.70
C TRP A 17 16.58 4.61 -1.56
N SER A 18 17.30 5.68 -1.17
CA SER A 18 18.25 5.65 -0.05
C SER A 18 17.53 5.81 1.30
N LEU A 19 16.93 4.72 1.77
CA LEU A 19 16.12 4.70 2.99
C LEU A 19 16.93 4.22 4.21
N LEU A 20 16.80 4.94 5.33
CA LEU A 20 17.35 4.55 6.63
C LEU A 20 16.47 3.50 7.31
N SER A 21 15.16 3.70 7.33
CA SER A 21 14.20 2.77 7.93
C SER A 21 12.84 2.85 7.26
N ILE A 22 12.12 1.73 7.30
CA ILE A 22 10.72 1.61 6.88
C ILE A 22 9.98 0.76 7.90
N ALA A 23 8.80 1.22 8.30
CA ALA A 23 7.85 0.48 9.12
C ALA A 23 6.46 0.57 8.49
N VAL A 24 5.78 -0.58 8.40
CA VAL A 24 4.42 -0.68 7.87
C VAL A 24 3.59 -1.47 8.87
N ALA A 25 2.42 -0.94 9.22
CA ALA A 25 1.43 -1.63 10.02
C ALA A 25 0.06 -1.50 9.36
N HIS A 26 -0.71 -2.60 9.40
CA HIS A 26 -2.08 -2.62 8.91
C HIS A 26 -2.97 -3.25 9.97
N ARG A 27 -4.03 -2.55 10.37
CA ARG A 27 -5.02 -3.01 11.34
C ARG A 27 -5.94 -4.03 10.68
N LEU A 28 -6.36 -5.05 11.43
CA LEU A 28 -7.35 -6.04 10.99
C LEU A 28 -8.56 -6.01 11.91
N GLY A 29 -9.71 -6.47 11.41
CA GLY A 29 -10.98 -6.45 12.13
C GLY A 29 -11.68 -5.09 12.05
N PRO A 30 -12.65 -4.83 12.95
CA PRO A 30 -13.42 -3.58 12.93
C PRO A 30 -12.54 -2.35 13.16
N VAL A 31 -12.67 -1.35 12.27
CA VAL A 31 -11.99 -0.05 12.40
C VAL A 31 -13.06 1.04 12.43
N PRO A 32 -13.24 1.75 13.55
CA PRO A 32 -14.18 2.85 13.65
C PRO A 32 -13.87 3.98 12.65
N VAL A 33 -14.90 4.77 12.31
CA VAL A 33 -14.71 5.96 11.47
C VAL A 33 -13.75 6.93 12.15
N GLY A 34 -12.75 7.41 11.40
CA GLY A 34 -11.72 8.32 11.89
C GLY A 34 -10.49 7.63 12.50
N GLU A 35 -10.52 6.31 12.66
CA GLU A 35 -9.37 5.54 13.16
C GLU A 35 -8.39 5.16 12.05
N THR A 36 -7.12 4.95 12.43
CA THR A 36 -6.08 4.57 11.47
C THR A 36 -6.17 3.09 11.09
N SER A 37 -6.38 2.81 9.81
CA SER A 37 -6.39 1.45 9.23
C SER A 37 -5.00 1.00 8.78
N VAL A 38 -4.22 1.90 8.18
CA VAL A 38 -2.86 1.65 7.69
C VAL A 38 -1.90 2.75 8.16
N PHE A 39 -0.70 2.35 8.54
CA PHE A 39 0.38 3.23 8.98
C PHE A 39 1.67 2.89 8.23
N ILE A 40 2.32 3.91 7.69
CA ILE A 40 3.60 3.82 6.99
C ILE A 40 4.52 4.90 7.54
N ALA A 41 5.70 4.52 7.99
CA ALA A 41 6.75 5.44 8.42
C ALA A 41 8.04 5.13 7.68
N ILE A 42 8.64 6.15 7.08
CA ILE A 42 9.88 6.04 6.31
C ILE A 42 10.82 7.16 6.73
N SER A 43 12.10 6.83 6.90
CA SER A 43 13.17 7.79 7.12
C SER A 43 14.24 7.66 6.04
N SER A 44 14.82 8.78 5.65
CA SER A 44 15.90 8.90 4.67
C SER A 44 16.78 10.11 5.00
N VAL A 45 17.96 10.19 4.37
CA VAL A 45 18.84 11.36 4.50
C VAL A 45 18.25 12.59 3.79
N HIS A 46 17.63 12.37 2.63
CA HIS A 46 16.99 13.42 1.83
C HIS A 46 15.49 13.21 1.78
N ARG A 47 14.71 14.22 2.15
CA ARG A 47 13.24 14.14 2.26
C ARG A 47 12.55 13.64 0.98
N ALA A 48 13.12 13.89 -0.19
CA ALA A 48 12.55 13.44 -1.47
C ALA A 48 12.38 11.92 -1.48
N ASP A 49 13.43 11.18 -1.15
CA ASP A 49 13.42 9.72 -1.05
C ASP A 49 12.34 9.19 -0.10
N ALA A 50 12.19 9.78 1.08
CA ALA A 50 11.18 9.34 2.05
C ALA A 50 9.75 9.61 1.56
N LEU A 51 9.50 10.77 0.93
CA LEU A 51 8.19 11.13 0.42
C LEU A 51 7.79 10.26 -0.78
N ASP A 52 8.72 10.07 -1.73
CA ASP A 52 8.49 9.27 -2.93
C ASP A 52 8.32 7.79 -2.58
N ALA A 53 9.16 7.26 -1.68
CA ALA A 53 9.02 5.89 -1.20
C ALA A 53 7.72 5.69 -0.41
N CYS A 54 7.26 6.67 0.37
CA CYS A 54 6.02 6.56 1.14
C CYS A 54 4.81 6.44 0.20
N LYS A 55 4.78 7.28 -0.84
CA LYS A 55 3.77 7.20 -1.90
C LYS A 55 3.82 5.84 -2.60
N PHE A 56 5.00 5.38 -3.00
CA PHE A 56 5.16 4.07 -3.62
C PHE A 56 4.64 2.94 -2.74
N VAL A 57 4.96 2.93 -1.45
CA VAL A 57 4.56 1.86 -0.53
C VAL A 57 3.05 1.82 -0.34
N ILE A 58 2.35 2.96 -0.20
CA ILE A 58 0.89 2.94 -0.05
C ILE A 58 0.19 2.48 -1.34
N ASP A 59 0.66 2.93 -2.51
CA ASP A 59 0.12 2.52 -3.81
C ASP A 59 0.32 1.00 -4.03
N GLU A 60 1.52 0.50 -3.71
CA GLU A 60 1.85 -0.93 -3.77
C GLU A 60 1.21 -1.76 -2.67
N ILE A 61 0.73 -1.20 -1.57
CA ILE A 61 -0.08 -1.96 -0.61
C ILE A 61 -1.49 -2.16 -1.17
N LYS A 62 -2.09 -1.10 -1.70
CA LYS A 62 -3.48 -1.13 -2.17
C LYS A 62 -3.71 -1.94 -3.44
N ALA A 63 -2.68 -2.17 -4.24
CA ALA A 63 -2.79 -2.97 -5.45
C ALA A 63 -2.79 -4.49 -5.18
N PRO A 64 -1.66 -5.16 -4.87
CA PRO A 64 -1.54 -6.60 -4.80
C PRO A 64 -1.77 -7.23 -3.42
N VAL A 65 -1.75 -6.46 -2.33
CA VAL A 65 -1.72 -7.06 -0.98
C VAL A 65 -3.11 -7.64 -0.68
N PRO A 66 -3.21 -8.92 -0.29
CA PRO A 66 -4.50 -9.60 -0.07
C PRO A 66 -5.14 -9.15 1.24
N ILE A 67 -5.65 -7.92 1.26
CA ILE A 67 -6.40 -7.29 2.34
C ILE A 67 -7.67 -6.70 1.72
N TRP A 68 -8.81 -7.00 2.33
CA TRP A 68 -10.11 -6.54 1.86
C TRP A 68 -10.77 -5.66 2.92
N GLU A 69 -11.27 -4.51 2.48
CA GLU A 69 -12.02 -3.57 3.32
C GLU A 69 -13.51 -3.70 3.02
N LYS A 70 -14.32 -3.87 4.07
CA LYS A 70 -15.78 -3.90 3.97
C LYS A 70 -16.33 -2.70 4.73
N GLU A 71 -17.00 -1.82 4.01
CA GLU A 71 -17.67 -0.66 4.57
C GLU A 71 -19.04 -1.12 5.12
N VAL A 72 -19.31 -0.79 6.38
CA VAL A 72 -20.55 -1.17 7.07
C VAL A 72 -21.32 0.10 7.43
N TYR A 73 -22.54 0.19 6.92
CA TYR A 73 -23.47 1.31 7.10
C TYR A 73 -24.72 0.84 7.84
N ALA A 74 -25.54 1.79 8.29
CA ALA A 74 -26.80 1.48 8.98
C ALA A 74 -27.79 0.67 8.12
N ASN A 75 -27.69 0.77 6.80
CA ASN A 75 -28.61 0.16 5.83
C ASN A 75 -27.97 -0.96 4.98
N GLY A 76 -26.73 -1.38 5.26
CA GLY A 76 -26.08 -2.44 4.50
C GLY A 76 -24.56 -2.45 4.60
N GLU A 77 -23.94 -3.31 3.81
CA GLU A 77 -22.49 -3.48 3.74
C GLU A 77 -22.03 -3.61 2.28
N VAL A 78 -20.86 -3.05 1.99
CA VAL A 78 -20.27 -3.02 0.64
C VAL A 78 -18.78 -3.35 0.73
N TRP A 79 -18.30 -4.21 -0.15
CA TRP A 79 -16.86 -4.43 -0.32
C TRP A 79 -16.26 -3.30 -1.13
N LYS A 80 -15.17 -2.73 -0.63
CA LYS A 80 -14.47 -1.65 -1.31
C LYS A 80 -13.56 -2.20 -2.41
N GLU A 81 -13.62 -1.59 -3.58
CA GLU A 81 -12.74 -1.89 -4.70
C GLU A 81 -11.53 -0.93 -4.70
N ASN A 82 -10.33 -1.47 -4.95
CA ASN A 82 -9.11 -0.67 -5.06
C ASN A 82 -8.80 -0.40 -6.53
N SER A 83 -8.82 0.87 -6.94
CA SER A 83 -8.45 1.29 -8.30
C SER A 83 -6.99 1.00 -8.61
N GLU A 84 -6.12 1.02 -7.60
CA GLU A 84 -4.68 0.78 -7.72
C GLU A 84 -4.39 -0.62 -8.30
N PHE A 85 -5.22 -1.62 -7.97
CA PHE A 85 -5.10 -2.98 -8.54
C PHE A 85 -5.34 -2.98 -10.05
N LEU A 86 -6.35 -2.24 -10.52
CA LEU A 86 -6.69 -2.14 -11.94
C LEU A 86 -5.61 -1.36 -12.72
N GLU A 87 -5.19 -0.22 -12.18
CA GLU A 87 -4.16 0.63 -12.79
C GLU A 87 -2.83 -0.09 -12.97
N ARG A 88 -2.43 -0.91 -11.99
CA ARG A 88 -1.23 -1.74 -12.09
C ARG A 88 -1.30 -2.72 -13.26
N GLY A 89 -2.45 -3.38 -13.45
CA GLY A 89 -2.69 -4.26 -14.59
C GLY A 89 -2.52 -3.55 -15.93
N SER A 90 -3.02 -2.31 -16.04
CA SER A 90 -2.84 -1.47 -17.24
C SER A 90 -1.37 -1.10 -17.48
N LYS A 91 -0.62 -0.73 -16.43
CA LYS A 91 0.82 -0.39 -16.55
C LYS A 91 1.66 -1.57 -17.03
N LEU A 92 1.41 -2.76 -16.49
CA LEU A 92 2.07 -4.00 -16.93
C LEU A 92 1.74 -4.34 -18.40
N GLY A 93 0.49 -4.13 -18.82
CA GLY A 93 0.08 -4.30 -20.21
C GLY A 93 0.77 -3.32 -21.19
N SER A 94 1.00 -2.08 -20.76
CA SER A 94 1.70 -1.07 -21.58
C SER A 94 3.22 -1.24 -21.62
N ALA A 95 3.84 -1.79 -20.58
CA ALA A 95 5.29 -2.03 -20.51
C ALA A 95 5.76 -3.24 -21.35
N GLY A 96 4.83 -4.10 -21.79
CA GLY A 96 5.09 -5.25 -22.67
C GLY A 96 5.07 -4.95 -24.17
N LEU A 97 4.84 -3.68 -24.56
CA LEU A 97 4.92 -3.19 -25.94
C LEU A 97 6.04 -2.14 -26.05
N GLN A 98 7.29 -2.54 -25.83
CA GLN A 98 8.47 -1.85 -26.32
C GLN A 98 9.52 -2.86 -26.78
#